data_AF-A0A972TCK1-F1
#
_entry.id   AF-A0A972TCK1-F1
#
_cell.length_a   1.000
_cell.length_b   1.000
_cell.length_c   1.000
_cell.angle_alpha   90.00
_cell.angle_beta   90.00
_cell.angle_gamma   90.00
#
_symmetry.space_group_name_H-M   'P 1'
#
loop_
_entity.id
_entity.type
_entity.pdbx_description
1 polymer ?
#
loop_
_entity_poly.entity_id
_entity_poly.type
_entity_poly.pdbx_seq_one_letter_code
_entity_poly.pdbx_strand_id
1 'polypeptide(L)'
;MIIQGDKKFIEAEFENEQEIEDVVIENAEYFFGSSSIFLPKKLIKTRDGFGTIPDGFAIDLASRSWYVVEVELVHHSVWSHIAPQVAKQMIAVATPESRQILEEIVIQMFTESEDVKEKFKEEKIKEIDIRKVLAEILSKLPVIGMPIDRIS
;
A
#
# COMPACT_ATOMS: atom_id res chain seq x y z
N MET A 1 -4.11 26.02 6.15
CA MET A 1 -4.89 26.85 5.20
C MET A 1 -4.12 26.93 3.89
N ILE A 2 -4.75 26.57 2.77
CA ILE A 2 -4.18 26.65 1.42
C ILE A 2 -5.01 27.66 0.61
N ILE A 3 -4.35 28.53 -0.17
CA ILE A 3 -5.00 29.51 -1.07
C ILE A 3 -4.60 29.19 -2.50
N GLN A 4 -5.59 28.99 -3.38
CA GLN A 4 -5.38 28.74 -4.81
C GLN A 4 -6.29 29.68 -5.62
N GLY A 5 -5.70 30.75 -6.17
CA GLY A 5 -6.46 31.80 -6.86
C GLY A 5 -7.41 32.51 -5.88
N ASP A 6 -8.71 32.42 -6.16
CA ASP A 6 -9.80 32.93 -5.33
C ASP A 6 -10.35 31.89 -4.33
N LYS A 7 -9.87 30.65 -4.37
CA LYS A 7 -10.31 29.57 -3.48
C LYS A 7 -9.48 29.52 -2.20
N LYS A 8 -10.17 29.37 -1.07
CA LYS A 8 -9.58 29.14 0.25
C LYS A 8 -9.96 27.76 0.75
N PHE A 9 -8.96 26.92 0.97
CA PHE A 9 -9.11 25.59 1.55
C PHE A 9 -8.70 25.63 3.03
N ILE A 10 -9.58 25.16 3.89
CA ILE A 10 -9.36 24.99 5.32
C ILE A 10 -9.22 23.50 5.62
N GLU A 11 -8.49 23.18 6.67
CA GLU A 11 -8.36 21.81 7.14
C GLU A 11 -9.74 21.27 7.57
N ALA A 12 -10.05 20.05 7.14
CA ALA A 12 -11.21 19.30 7.57
C ALA A 12 -10.73 18.10 8.40
N GLU A 13 -11.49 17.74 9.41
CA GLU A 13 -11.26 16.52 10.18
C GLU A 13 -11.92 15.35 9.45
N PHE A 14 -11.26 14.19 9.51
CA PHE A 14 -11.86 12.95 9.04
C PHE A 14 -12.88 12.45 10.07
N GLU A 15 -14.01 11.96 9.59
CA GLU A 15 -15.08 11.39 10.41
C GLU A 15 -14.67 10.04 10.99
N ASN A 16 -13.90 9.24 10.24
CA ASN A 16 -13.48 7.89 10.61
C ASN A 16 -12.32 7.38 9.73
N GLU A 17 -11.79 6.19 10.06
CA GLU A 17 -10.70 5.54 9.31
C GLU A 17 -11.08 5.19 7.87
N GLN A 18 -12.34 4.84 7.59
CA GLN A 18 -12.78 4.52 6.23
C GLN A 18 -12.66 5.74 5.31
N GLU A 19 -12.96 6.94 5.79
CA GLU A 19 -12.80 8.16 5.00
C GLU A 19 -11.32 8.42 4.65
N ILE A 20 -10.40 8.17 5.59
CA ILE A 20 -8.97 8.29 5.34
C ILE A 20 -8.52 7.22 4.34
N GLU A 21 -8.97 5.98 4.52
CA GLU A 21 -8.68 4.86 3.62
C GLU A 21 -9.13 5.18 2.19
N ASP A 22 -10.36 5.66 2.00
CA ASP A 22 -10.89 6.02 0.70
C ASP A 22 -10.03 7.11 0.04
N VAL A 23 -9.62 8.14 0.79
CA VAL A 23 -8.71 9.19 0.30
C VAL A 23 -7.35 8.60 -0.09
N VAL A 24 -6.80 7.68 0.70
CA VAL A 24 -5.51 7.02 0.41
C VAL A 24 -5.61 6.17 -0.85
N ILE A 25 -6.70 5.42 -1.03
CA ILE A 25 -6.93 4.60 -2.22
C ILE A 25 -7.07 5.46 -3.47
N GLU A 26 -7.93 6.49 -3.41
CA GLU A 26 -8.19 7.39 -4.55
C GLU A 26 -6.95 8.19 -4.97
N ASN A 27 -6.01 8.40 -4.04
CA ASN A 27 -4.82 9.20 -4.24
C ASN A 27 -3.53 8.38 -4.07
N ALA A 28 -3.59 7.06 -4.23
CA ALA A 28 -2.50 6.15 -3.90
C ALA A 28 -1.18 6.52 -4.59
N GLU A 29 -1.24 7.00 -5.83
CA GLU A 29 -0.06 7.43 -6.59
C GLU A 29 0.67 8.62 -5.97
N TYR A 30 -0.06 9.53 -5.30
CA TYR A 30 0.56 10.65 -4.58
C TYR A 30 1.28 10.20 -3.30
N PHE A 31 0.81 9.10 -2.68
CA PHE A 31 1.41 8.55 -1.46
C PHE A 31 2.58 7.60 -1.75
N PHE A 32 2.45 6.74 -2.76
CA PHE A 32 3.36 5.62 -2.99
C PHE A 32 4.18 5.73 -4.28
N GLY A 33 3.93 6.75 -5.10
CA GLY A 33 4.63 7.01 -6.36
C GLY A 33 3.73 6.86 -7.58
N SER A 34 4.00 7.61 -8.65
CA SER A 34 3.20 7.60 -9.88
C SER A 34 3.15 6.24 -10.56
N SER A 35 4.24 5.48 -10.47
CA SER A 35 4.36 4.13 -11.05
C SER A 35 3.95 3.04 -10.05
N SER A 36 3.16 3.39 -9.03
CA SER A 36 2.69 2.45 -8.02
C SER A 36 1.40 1.76 -8.43
N ILE A 37 1.33 0.48 -8.05
CA ILE A 37 0.14 -0.36 -8.19
C ILE A 37 -0.40 -0.57 -6.79
N PHE A 38 -1.60 -0.05 -6.53
CA PHE A 38 -2.29 -0.25 -5.26
C PHE A 38 -3.14 -1.52 -5.30
N LEU A 39 -3.03 -2.34 -4.26
CA LEU A 39 -3.79 -3.56 -4.07
C LEU A 39 -4.74 -3.38 -2.88
N PRO A 40 -6.02 -3.74 -3.04
CA PRO A 40 -7.00 -3.65 -1.95
C PRO A 40 -6.72 -4.66 -0.84
N LYS A 41 -7.39 -4.46 0.31
CA LYS A 41 -7.38 -5.34 1.49
C LYS A 41 -7.31 -6.83 1.14
N LYS A 42 -6.27 -7.50 1.65
CA LYS A 42 -6.09 -8.95 1.47
C LYS A 42 -5.66 -9.63 2.77
N LEU A 43 -6.28 -10.77 3.05
CA LEU A 43 -5.86 -11.64 4.16
C LEU A 43 -4.49 -12.25 3.86
N ILE A 44 -3.53 -11.93 4.71
CA ILE A 44 -2.19 -12.54 4.77
C ILE A 44 -2.06 -13.33 6.07
N LYS A 45 -1.16 -14.32 6.10
CA LYS A 45 -1.03 -15.23 7.25
C LYS A 45 0.41 -15.27 7.76
N THR A 46 0.55 -15.41 9.07
CA THR A 46 1.81 -15.79 9.70
C THR A 46 2.06 -17.29 9.54
N ARG A 47 3.30 -17.73 9.79
CA ARG A 47 3.67 -19.15 9.76
C ARG A 47 2.85 -20.02 10.72
N ASP A 48 2.41 -19.43 11.84
CA ASP A 48 1.60 -20.12 12.85
C ASP A 48 0.10 -20.15 12.49
N GLY A 49 -0.26 -19.71 11.29
CA GLY A 49 -1.63 -19.75 10.77
C GLY A 49 -2.53 -18.58 11.22
N PHE A 50 -2.01 -17.65 12.03
CA PHE A 50 -2.75 -16.44 12.40
C PHE A 50 -2.83 -15.48 11.20
N GLY A 51 -4.04 -15.08 10.84
CA GLY A 51 -4.30 -14.14 9.76
C GLY A 51 -4.32 -12.69 10.24
N THR A 52 -3.91 -11.78 9.36
CA THR A 52 -4.10 -10.33 9.50
C THR A 52 -4.48 -9.74 8.15
N ILE A 53 -5.23 -8.64 8.15
CA ILE A 53 -5.71 -7.95 6.95
C ILE A 53 -5.25 -6.50 7.09
N PRO A 54 -4.18 -6.10 6.38
CA PRO A 54 -3.84 -4.68 6.25
C PRO A 54 -4.86 -3.93 5.41
N ASP A 55 -4.88 -2.61 5.53
CA ASP A 55 -5.77 -1.76 4.73
C ASP A 55 -5.44 -1.77 3.24
N GLY A 56 -4.18 -2.04 2.90
CA GLY A 56 -3.80 -2.29 1.51
C GLY A 56 -2.33 -2.62 1.35
N PHE A 57 -1.93 -2.74 0.09
CA PHE A 57 -0.54 -2.82 -0.30
C PHE A 57 -0.29 -1.89 -1.49
N ALA A 58 0.94 -1.39 -1.61
CA ALA A 58 1.35 -0.68 -2.81
C ALA A 58 2.68 -1.23 -3.30
N ILE A 59 2.84 -1.39 -4.61
CA ILE A 59 4.11 -1.79 -5.23
C ILE A 59 4.55 -0.67 -6.15
N ASP A 60 5.65 0.01 -5.82
CA ASP A 60 6.24 1.04 -6.68
C ASP A 60 7.30 0.43 -7.61
N LEU A 61 6.97 0.43 -8.90
CA LEU A 61 7.83 -0.08 -9.95
C LEU A 61 9.06 0.81 -10.18
N ALA A 62 8.95 2.12 -9.92
CA ALA A 62 10.04 3.08 -10.13
C ALA A 62 11.11 2.94 -9.05
N SER A 63 10.73 3.05 -7.77
CA SER A 63 11.67 2.91 -6.65
C SER A 63 12.08 1.46 -6.36
N ARG A 64 11.36 0.49 -6.96
CA ARG A 64 11.49 -0.94 -6.66
C ARG A 64 11.26 -1.25 -5.18
N SER A 65 10.27 -0.60 -4.59
CA SER A 65 9.85 -0.76 -3.19
C SER A 65 8.40 -1.21 -3.12
N TRP A 66 7.99 -1.70 -1.96
CA TRP A 66 6.59 -2.03 -1.70
C TRP A 66 6.22 -1.68 -0.28
N TYR A 67 4.92 -1.50 -0.08
CA TYR A 67 4.34 -0.94 1.13
C TYR A 67 3.27 -1.87 1.66
N VAL A 68 3.23 -2.01 2.98
CA VAL A 68 2.03 -2.44 3.71
C VAL A 68 1.35 -1.16 4.19
N VAL A 69 0.11 -0.96 3.81
CA VAL A 69 -0.64 0.26 4.10
C VAL A 69 -1.57 -0.01 5.27
N GLU A 70 -1.46 0.82 6.29
CA GLU A 70 -2.32 0.80 7.46
C GLU A 70 -2.77 2.22 7.81
N VAL A 71 -4.08 2.42 7.84
CA VAL A 71 -4.70 3.71 8.11
C VAL A 71 -5.05 3.76 9.60
N GLU A 72 -4.67 4.86 10.25
CA GLU A 72 -4.86 5.01 11.70
C GLU A 72 -5.36 6.42 12.03
N LEU A 73 -6.23 6.53 13.04
CA LEU A 73 -6.56 7.81 13.68
C LEU A 73 -5.55 8.17 14.78
N VAL A 74 -5.26 9.46 14.96
CA VAL A 74 -4.32 9.98 15.97
C VAL A 74 -4.68 9.57 17.41
N HIS A 75 -5.95 9.24 17.67
CA HIS A 75 -6.43 8.82 18.97
C HIS A 75 -6.05 7.37 19.33
N HIS A 76 -5.48 6.60 18.40
CA HIS A 76 -4.97 5.26 18.68
C HIS A 76 -3.61 5.33 19.39
N SER A 77 -3.48 4.56 20.47
CA SER A 77 -2.23 4.53 21.23
C SER A 77 -1.13 3.83 20.42
N VAL A 78 -0.05 4.56 20.17
CA VAL A 78 1.13 4.07 19.41
C VAL A 78 1.65 2.75 19.96
N TRP A 79 1.75 2.64 21.29
CA TRP A 79 2.39 1.49 21.94
C TRP A 79 1.46 0.31 22.17
N SER A 80 0.17 0.55 22.45
CA SER A 80 -0.77 -0.54 22.74
C SER A 80 -1.57 -1.01 21.54
N HIS A 81 -1.62 -0.24 20.45
CA HIS A 81 -2.39 -0.59 19.24
C HIS A 81 -1.51 -0.67 17.99
N ILE A 82 -0.89 0.44 17.59
CA ILE A 82 -0.17 0.54 16.31
C ILE A 82 1.04 -0.42 16.26
N ALA A 83 1.92 -0.38 17.27
CA ALA A 83 3.13 -1.21 17.27
C ALA A 83 2.85 -2.73 17.21
N PRO A 84 1.91 -3.28 18.00
CA PRO A 84 1.50 -4.69 17.84
C PRO A 84 0.92 -5.04 16.46
N GLN A 85 0.16 -4.14 15.85
CA GLN A 85 -0.46 -4.34 14.53
C GLN A 85 0.59 -4.42 13.44
N VAL A 86 1.45 -3.41 13.36
CA VAL A 86 2.59 -3.35 12.45
C VAL A 86 3.49 -4.59 12.60
N ALA A 87 3.81 -4.99 13.83
CA ALA A 87 4.64 -6.17 14.07
C ALA A 87 4.01 -7.45 13.50
N LYS A 88 2.72 -7.67 13.72
CA LYS A 88 2.00 -8.84 13.19
C LYS A 88 1.98 -8.84 11.66
N GLN A 89 1.74 -7.69 11.05
CA GLN A 89 1.70 -7.56 9.60
C GLN A 89 3.06 -7.81 8.97
N MET A 90 4.12 -7.23 9.52
CA MET A 90 5.50 -7.47 9.07
C MET A 90 5.89 -8.96 9.12
N ILE A 91 5.45 -9.69 10.15
CA ILE A 91 5.67 -11.13 10.25
C ILE A 91 4.84 -11.89 9.21
N ALA A 92 3.59 -11.50 8.99
CA ALA A 92 2.71 -12.15 8.03
C ALA A 92 3.20 -11.99 6.58
N VAL A 93 3.58 -10.78 6.17
CA VAL A 93 4.07 -10.49 4.81
C VAL A 93 5.46 -11.06 4.51
N ALA A 94 6.23 -11.43 5.54
CA ALA A 94 7.51 -12.10 5.37
C ALA A 94 7.37 -13.57 4.91
N THR A 95 6.15 -14.12 4.91
CA THR A 95 5.91 -15.49 4.45
C THR A 95 5.96 -15.59 2.92
N PRO A 96 6.59 -16.63 2.34
CA PRO A 96 6.58 -16.86 0.90
C PRO A 96 5.16 -16.93 0.32
N GLU A 97 4.24 -17.53 1.05
CA GLU A 97 2.84 -17.69 0.64
C GLU A 97 2.15 -16.32 0.48
N SER A 98 2.36 -15.40 1.42
CA SER A 98 1.78 -14.06 1.33
C SER A 98 2.38 -13.27 0.15
N ARG A 99 3.69 -13.36 -0.07
CA ARG A 99 4.36 -12.70 -1.20
C ARG A 99 3.88 -13.25 -2.54
N GLN A 100 3.70 -14.56 -2.64
CA GLN A 100 3.15 -15.19 -3.84
C GLN A 100 1.72 -14.72 -4.12
N ILE A 101 0.87 -14.60 -3.07
CA ILE A 101 -0.49 -14.07 -3.24
C ILE A 101 -0.46 -12.64 -3.79
N LEU A 102 0.42 -11.77 -3.29
CA LEU A 102 0.56 -10.41 -3.78
C LEU A 102 1.05 -10.37 -5.23
N GLU A 103 2.03 -11.21 -5.59
CA GLU A 103 2.52 -11.34 -6.96
C GLU A 103 1.40 -11.74 -7.93
N GLU A 104 0.61 -12.76 -7.59
CA GLU A 104 -0.51 -13.23 -8.44
C GLU A 104 -1.58 -12.15 -8.63
N ILE A 105 -1.89 -11.37 -7.58
CA ILE A 105 -2.84 -10.26 -7.70
C ILE A 105 -2.32 -9.22 -8.69
N VAL A 106 -1.05 -8.83 -8.61
CA VAL A 106 -0.50 -7.85 -9.56
C VAL A 106 -0.45 -8.39 -10.99
N ILE A 107 -0.16 -9.69 -11.18
CA ILE A 107 -0.21 -10.32 -12.51
C ILE A 107 -1.64 -10.31 -13.07
N GLN A 108 -2.64 -10.58 -12.23
CA GLN A 108 -4.04 -10.50 -12.61
C GLN A 108 -4.40 -9.06 -13.03
N MET A 109 -4.06 -8.07 -12.19
CA MET A 109 -4.30 -6.65 -12.49
C MET A 109 -3.59 -6.20 -13.77
N PHE A 110 -2.34 -6.65 -14.01
CA PHE A 110 -1.63 -6.40 -15.25
C PHE A 110 -2.37 -6.96 -16.47
N THR A 111 -3.07 -8.10 -16.33
CA THR A 111 -3.81 -8.69 -17.44
C THR A 111 -5.11 -7.93 -17.72
N GLU A 112 -5.79 -7.48 -16.66
CA GLU A 112 -7.15 -6.92 -16.69
C GLU A 112 -7.20 -5.39 -16.85
N SER A 113 -6.17 -4.66 -16.39
CA SER A 113 -6.15 -3.19 -16.36
C SER A 113 -5.11 -2.62 -17.31
N GLU A 114 -5.53 -1.74 -18.24
CA GLU A 114 -4.60 -1.06 -19.14
C GLU A 114 -3.73 -0.03 -18.41
N ASP A 115 -4.24 0.61 -17.34
CA ASP A 115 -3.46 1.51 -16.48
C ASP A 115 -2.23 0.81 -15.89
N VAL A 116 -2.44 -0.39 -15.34
CA VAL A 116 -1.34 -1.18 -14.77
C VAL A 116 -0.34 -1.57 -15.86
N LYS A 117 -0.80 -1.94 -17.06
CA LYS A 117 0.11 -2.23 -18.18
C LYS A 117 0.93 -1.01 -18.57
N GLU A 118 0.32 0.17 -18.58
CA GLU A 118 0.99 1.42 -18.90
C GLU A 118 2.11 1.70 -17.90
N LYS A 119 1.87 1.55 -16.59
CA LYS A 119 2.90 1.69 -15.55
C LYS A 119 4.13 0.79 -15.78
N PHE A 120 3.94 -0.48 -16.15
CA PHE A 120 5.06 -1.35 -16.50
C PHE A 120 5.81 -0.88 -17.77
N LYS A 121 5.08 -0.38 -18.78
CA LYS A 121 5.67 0.16 -20.03
C LYS A 121 6.48 1.43 -19.77
N GLU A 122 5.96 2.35 -18.97
CA GLU A 122 6.63 3.60 -18.58
C GLU A 122 7.96 3.33 -17.86
N GLU A 123 7.96 2.36 -16.96
CA GLU A 123 9.15 1.87 -16.26
C GLU A 123 10.05 0.96 -17.11
N LYS A 124 9.74 0.82 -18.41
CA LYS A 124 10.50 0.04 -19.41
C LYS A 124 10.67 -1.43 -19.01
N ILE A 125 9.70 -1.98 -18.28
CA ILE A 125 9.68 -3.38 -17.88
C ILE A 125 8.99 -4.17 -19.00
N LYS A 126 9.72 -5.13 -19.57
CA LYS A 126 9.16 -6.02 -20.59
C LYS A 126 8.25 -7.05 -19.95
N GLU A 127 7.22 -7.49 -20.67
CA GLU A 127 6.25 -8.49 -20.18
C GLU A 127 6.93 -9.78 -19.68
N ILE A 128 7.99 -10.22 -20.38
CA ILE A 128 8.78 -11.41 -19.99
C ILE A 128 9.51 -11.25 -18.64
N ASP A 129 9.78 -10.00 -18.24
CA ASP A 129 10.51 -9.66 -17.02
C ASP A 129 9.59 -9.31 -15.84
N ILE A 130 8.27 -9.20 -16.04
CA ILE A 130 7.32 -8.76 -14.99
C ILE A 130 7.44 -9.60 -13.72
N ARG A 131 7.33 -10.93 -13.81
CA ARG A 131 7.45 -11.82 -12.65
C ARG A 131 8.79 -11.67 -11.94
N LYS A 132 9.88 -11.53 -12.72
CA LYS A 132 11.22 -11.33 -12.18
C LYS A 132 11.31 -10.02 -11.39
N VAL A 133 10.75 -8.93 -11.92
CA VAL A 133 10.72 -7.62 -11.24
C VAL A 133 9.87 -7.68 -9.98
N LEU A 134 8.68 -8.26 -10.04
CA LEU A 134 7.81 -8.39 -8.87
C LEU A 134 8.47 -9.22 -7.77
N ALA A 135 9.08 -10.35 -8.13
CA ALA A 135 9.85 -11.17 -7.20
C ALA A 135 11.02 -10.39 -6.58
N GLU A 136 11.73 -9.58 -7.36
CA GLU A 136 12.80 -8.71 -6.85
C GLU A 136 12.26 -7.70 -5.83
N ILE A 137 11.16 -7.00 -6.13
CA ILE A 137 10.57 -6.00 -5.23
C ILE A 137 10.05 -6.66 -3.95
N LEU A 138 9.23 -7.71 -4.08
CA LEU A 138 8.61 -8.42 -2.95
C LEU A 138 9.63 -9.21 -2.12
N SER A 139 10.83 -9.48 -2.64
CA SER A 139 11.91 -10.07 -1.85
C SER A 139 12.41 -9.14 -0.75
N LYS A 140 12.33 -7.82 -0.96
CA LYS A 140 12.78 -6.78 -0.03
C LYS A 140 11.87 -6.68 1.19
N LEU A 141 12.36 -6.03 2.24
CA LEU A 141 11.52 -5.68 3.38
C LEU A 141 10.53 -4.59 2.93
N PRO A 142 9.22 -4.75 3.20
CA PRO A 142 8.26 -3.70 2.91
C PRO A 142 8.47 -2.49 3.82
N VAL A 143 8.04 -1.34 3.33
CA VAL A 143 7.89 -0.12 4.12
C VAL A 143 6.48 -0.08 4.69
N ILE A 144 6.31 0.36 5.93
CA ILE A 144 4.98 0.64 6.47
C ILE A 144 4.53 2.02 5.99
N GLY A 145 3.49 2.06 5.17
CA GLY A 145 2.79 3.28 4.82
C GLY A 145 1.70 3.52 5.86
N MET A 146 1.86 4.54 6.70
CA MET A 146 0.92 4.84 7.78
C MET A 146 0.35 6.25 7.62
N PRO A 147 -0.71 6.42 6.82
CA PRO A 147 -1.48 7.66 6.77
C PRO A 147 -2.17 7.87 8.13
N ILE A 148 -1.96 9.05 8.72
CA ILE A 148 -2.57 9.46 9.98
C ILE A 148 -3.23 10.81 9.74
N ASP A 149 -4.45 10.99 10.27
CA ASP A 149 -5.22 12.24 10.17
C ASP A 149 -4.46 13.45 10.71
N ARG A 150 -3.76 13.31 11.85
CA ARG A 150 -2.93 14.37 12.46
C ARG A 150 -1.70 13.81 13.17
N ILE A 151 -0.65 14.64 13.24
CA ILE A 151 0.53 14.40 14.09
C ILE A 151 0.47 15.42 15.24
N SER A 152 0.41 14.92 16.48
CA SER A 152 0.41 15.73 17.71
C SER A 152 1.78 16.31 18.04
#